data_AF-V5HAV8-F1
#
_entry.id   AF-V5HAV8-F1
#
_cell.length_a   1.000
_cell.length_b   1.000
_cell.length_c   1.000
_cell.angle_alpha   90.00
_cell.angle_beta   90.00
_cell.angle_gamma   90.00
#
_symmetry.space_group_name_H-M   'P 1'
#
loop_
_entity.id
_entity.type
_entity.pdbx_description
1 polymer ?
#
loop_
_entity_poly.entity_id
_entity_poly.type
_entity_poly.pdbx_seq_one_letter_code
_entity_poly.pdbx_strand_id
1 'polypeptide(L)'
;MKVTLICTLLETAFVGMQLYPYALVVAYHKSLYKRVLGRDPGICGAWYRNPNKTEEIMECLLEKVSTPVKDKWTNYMDNNCLTITELVSEMCDLRSIMPSSFINYGTAILTKGYNDEAESAGIACTADITGWTTQSPPKTAPSRVRGPR
;
A
#
# COMPACT_ATOMS: atom_id res chain seq x y z
N MET A 1 -3.89 32.33 16.83
CA MET A 1 -3.19 31.30 17.63
C MET A 1 -4.15 30.14 17.87
N LYS A 2 -3.63 28.90 18.02
CA LYS A 2 -4.36 27.68 18.45
C LYS A 2 -5.62 27.29 17.66
N VAL A 3 -5.50 26.19 16.91
CA VAL A 3 -6.45 25.07 17.00
C VAL A 3 -5.66 23.91 17.61
N THR A 4 -6.30 23.06 18.41
CA THR A 4 -5.63 22.20 19.40
C THR A 4 -5.63 20.72 18.97
N LEU A 5 -4.68 19.92 19.48
CA LEU A 5 -4.68 18.46 19.32
C LEU A 5 -6.03 17.85 19.75
N ILE A 6 -6.49 16.83 19.02
CA ILE A 6 -7.65 16.00 19.38
C ILE A 6 -7.16 14.57 19.62
N CYS A 7 -6.83 14.27 20.87
CA CYS A 7 -6.41 12.94 21.33
C CYS A 7 -7.06 12.57 22.68
N THR A 8 -8.38 12.35 22.73
CA THR A 8 -9.08 11.76 23.89
C THR A 8 -10.45 11.15 23.53
N LEU A 9 -10.96 10.32 24.45
CA LEU A 9 -12.23 9.53 24.45
C LEU A 9 -13.00 9.86 25.75
N LEU A 10 -14.27 9.50 26.04
CA LEU A 10 -15.42 8.79 25.43
C LEU A 10 -16.69 9.36 26.17
N GLU A 11 -18.00 9.13 25.94
CA GLU A 11 -18.89 8.27 25.12
C GLU A 11 -20.15 9.07 24.72
N THR A 12 -20.97 8.58 23.78
CA THR A 12 -22.44 8.40 24.00
C THR A 12 -23.06 7.52 22.90
N ALA A 13 -24.09 6.72 23.25
CA ALA A 13 -24.71 5.75 22.35
C ALA A 13 -26.18 6.07 22.03
N PHE A 14 -26.64 5.72 20.83
CA PHE A 14 -28.05 5.39 20.59
C PHE A 14 -28.22 4.32 19.50
N VAL A 15 -29.41 3.72 19.44
CA VAL A 15 -29.60 2.37 18.89
C VAL A 15 -30.42 2.36 17.59
N GLY A 16 -29.91 1.61 16.60
CA GLY A 16 -30.74 0.68 15.83
C GLY A 16 -31.30 1.13 14.47
N MET A 17 -30.81 0.49 13.40
CA MET A 17 -31.70 -0.07 12.38
C MET A 17 -31.11 -1.41 11.89
N GLN A 18 -31.98 -2.37 11.56
CA GLN A 18 -31.59 -3.74 11.23
C GLN A 18 -31.59 -3.98 9.71
N LEU A 19 -30.88 -5.04 9.29
CA LEU A 19 -30.95 -5.68 7.97
C LEU A 19 -30.44 -4.89 6.74
N TYR A 20 -29.12 -4.97 6.51
CA TYR A 20 -28.65 -5.36 5.17
C TYR A 20 -27.58 -6.47 5.30
N PRO A 21 -27.95 -7.74 5.12
CA PRO A 21 -27.11 -8.86 5.56
C PRO A 21 -26.01 -9.27 4.56
N TYR A 22 -24.89 -9.78 5.10
CA TYR A 22 -23.79 -10.48 4.42
C TYR A 22 -22.99 -9.80 3.30
N ALA A 23 -23.43 -8.68 2.69
CA ALA A 23 -22.72 -8.07 1.56
C ALA A 23 -21.49 -7.22 1.95
N LEU A 24 -21.59 -6.33 2.95
CA LEU A 24 -20.47 -5.47 3.38
C LEU A 24 -19.54 -6.11 4.42
N VAL A 25 -19.77 -7.37 4.80
CA VAL A 25 -18.86 -8.14 5.68
C VAL A 25 -17.86 -8.97 4.86
N VAL A 26 -17.37 -8.40 3.75
CA VAL A 26 -15.95 -8.57 3.39
C VAL A 26 -15.16 -7.73 4.41
N ALA A 27 -15.10 -8.23 5.65
CA ALA A 27 -14.44 -7.56 6.74
C ALA A 27 -12.98 -7.28 6.37
N TYR A 28 -12.46 -6.13 6.81
CA TYR A 28 -11.08 -5.64 6.54
C TYR A 28 -10.02 -6.53 7.21
N HIS A 29 -9.93 -7.77 6.75
CA HIS A 29 -9.01 -8.78 7.23
C HIS A 29 -7.63 -8.48 6.65
N LYS A 30 -6.70 -8.06 7.52
CA LYS A 30 -5.28 -7.88 7.19
C LYS A 30 -4.68 -9.14 6.52
N SER A 31 -5.22 -10.32 6.80
CA SER A 31 -4.89 -11.60 6.16
C SER A 31 -5.43 -11.80 4.73
N LEU A 32 -6.57 -11.20 4.35
CA LEU A 32 -7.06 -11.20 2.97
C LEU A 32 -6.26 -10.20 2.12
N TYR A 33 -6.03 -8.98 2.62
CA TYR A 33 -5.24 -7.99 1.89
C TYR A 33 -3.76 -8.39 1.79
N LYS A 34 -3.14 -8.95 2.85
CA LYS A 34 -1.81 -9.61 2.74
C LYS A 34 -1.78 -10.77 1.74
N ARG A 35 -2.92 -11.40 1.41
CA ARG A 35 -3.00 -12.45 0.36
C ARG A 35 -3.18 -11.88 -1.04
N VAL A 36 -3.80 -10.71 -1.19
CA VAL A 36 -4.03 -10.02 -2.48
C VAL A 36 -2.84 -9.12 -2.80
N LEU A 37 -2.62 -8.06 -2.01
CA LEU A 37 -1.50 -7.13 -2.18
C LEU A 37 -0.15 -7.83 -1.98
N GLY A 38 -0.05 -8.82 -1.08
CA GLY A 38 1.16 -9.66 -0.97
C GLY A 38 1.43 -10.59 -2.17
N ARG A 39 0.70 -10.46 -3.30
CA ARG A 39 1.07 -11.03 -4.60
C ARG A 39 1.59 -9.98 -5.59
N ASP A 40 1.22 -8.72 -5.36
CA ASP A 40 1.74 -7.55 -6.03
C ASP A 40 3.22 -7.34 -5.66
N PRO A 41 4.10 -6.97 -6.60
CA PRO A 41 5.47 -6.55 -6.29
C PRO A 41 5.61 -5.06 -5.96
N GLY A 42 4.54 -4.25 -6.01
CA GLY A 42 4.57 -2.86 -5.60
C GLY A 42 4.80 -2.67 -4.09
N ILE A 43 5.04 -1.42 -3.67
CA ILE A 43 5.46 -1.01 -2.31
C ILE A 43 4.65 -1.72 -1.21
N CYS A 44 3.32 -1.69 -1.30
CA CYS A 44 2.45 -2.30 -0.30
C CYS A 44 2.52 -3.83 -0.28
N GLY A 45 2.75 -4.47 -1.44
CA GLY A 45 2.98 -5.91 -1.51
C GLY A 45 4.29 -6.33 -0.88
N ALA A 46 5.35 -5.54 -1.09
CA ALA A 46 6.64 -5.70 -0.42
C ALA A 46 6.49 -5.57 1.11
N TRP A 47 5.91 -4.47 1.59
CA TRP A 47 5.63 -4.20 3.01
C TRP A 47 4.79 -5.31 3.67
N TYR A 48 3.71 -5.74 3.01
CA TYR A 48 2.86 -6.83 3.53
C TYR A 48 3.61 -8.16 3.63
N ARG A 49 4.61 -8.44 2.80
CA ARG A 49 5.44 -9.66 2.90
C ARG A 49 6.52 -9.53 3.97
N ASN A 50 7.38 -8.51 3.86
CA ASN A 50 8.54 -8.28 4.72
C ASN A 50 8.72 -6.77 5.01
N PRO A 51 8.15 -6.25 6.11
CA PRO A 51 8.28 -4.83 6.44
C PRO A 51 9.72 -4.40 6.75
N ASN A 52 10.61 -5.34 7.10
CA ASN A 52 12.02 -5.06 7.41
C ASN A 52 12.85 -4.63 6.17
N LYS A 53 12.27 -4.64 4.95
CA LYS A 53 12.88 -4.12 3.72
C LYS A 53 12.23 -2.82 3.22
N THR A 54 11.27 -2.27 3.96
CA THR A 54 10.47 -1.11 3.52
C THR A 54 11.32 0.15 3.30
N GLU A 55 12.26 0.42 4.21
CA GLU A 55 13.11 1.62 4.17
C GLU A 55 14.02 1.59 2.94
N GLU A 56 14.83 0.54 2.80
CA GLU A 56 15.72 0.27 1.66
C GLU A 56 15.00 0.30 0.28
N ILE A 57 13.77 -0.23 0.20
CA ILE A 57 12.95 -0.19 -1.04
C ILE A 57 12.45 1.23 -1.34
N MET A 58 12.09 2.01 -0.32
CA MET A 58 11.61 3.38 -0.47
C MET A 58 12.74 4.37 -0.76
N GLU A 59 13.92 4.20 -0.18
CA GLU A 59 15.12 4.96 -0.53
C GLU A 59 15.45 4.78 -2.02
N CYS A 60 15.53 3.52 -2.47
CA CYS A 60 15.70 3.17 -3.88
C CYS A 60 14.61 3.78 -4.79
N LEU A 61 13.35 3.80 -4.35
CA LEU A 61 12.24 4.40 -5.10
C LEU A 61 12.44 5.92 -5.22
N LEU A 62 12.74 6.60 -4.11
CA LEU A 62 12.94 8.04 -4.04
C LEU A 62 14.19 8.52 -4.81
N GLU A 63 15.08 7.62 -5.23
CA GLU A 63 16.15 7.91 -6.20
C GLU A 63 15.72 7.77 -7.67
N LYS A 64 14.70 6.92 -7.96
CA LYS A 64 14.26 6.60 -9.33
C LYS A 64 13.08 7.45 -9.82
N VAL A 65 12.24 7.99 -8.92
CA VAL A 65 11.07 8.81 -9.30
C VAL A 65 11.43 10.29 -9.53
N SER A 66 10.67 10.95 -10.39
CA SER A 66 10.80 12.37 -10.70
C SER A 66 10.62 13.28 -9.47
N THR A 67 11.28 14.44 -9.49
CA THR A 67 11.25 15.45 -8.41
C THR A 67 9.84 15.79 -7.92
N PRO A 68 8.81 15.97 -8.79
CA PRO A 68 7.44 16.21 -8.32
C PRO A 68 6.88 15.11 -7.43
N VAL A 69 7.24 13.83 -7.65
CA VAL A 69 6.83 12.71 -6.77
C VAL A 69 7.65 12.68 -5.50
N LYS A 70 8.98 12.81 -5.62
CA LYS A 70 9.90 12.81 -4.48
C LYS A 70 9.53 13.90 -3.47
N ASP A 71 9.43 15.15 -3.95
CA ASP A 71 9.10 16.31 -3.13
C ASP A 71 7.71 16.20 -2.51
N LYS A 72 6.74 15.63 -3.23
CA LYS A 72 5.38 15.39 -2.71
C LYS A 72 5.41 14.50 -1.47
N TRP A 73 6.20 13.43 -1.51
CA TRP A 73 6.26 12.44 -0.44
C TRP A 73 7.15 12.87 0.72
N THR A 74 8.30 13.51 0.46
CA THR A 74 9.16 14.06 1.52
C THR A 74 8.46 15.20 2.26
N ASN A 75 7.88 16.17 1.55
CA ASN A 75 7.10 17.23 2.22
C ASN A 75 5.92 16.65 3.03
N TYR A 76 5.29 15.56 2.61
CA TYR A 76 4.24 14.92 3.44
C TYR A 76 4.81 14.28 4.71
N MET A 77 5.98 13.61 4.63
CA MET A 77 6.67 13.09 5.82
C MET A 77 7.08 14.22 6.76
N ASP A 78 7.70 15.28 6.25
CA ASP A 78 8.18 16.42 7.05
C ASP A 78 7.03 17.15 7.77
N ASN A 79 5.94 17.44 7.05
CA ASN A 79 4.78 18.16 7.61
C ASN A 79 3.97 17.36 8.64
N ASN A 80 4.06 16.01 8.62
CA ASN A 80 3.38 15.12 9.57
C ASN A 80 4.35 14.46 10.57
N CYS A 81 5.65 14.77 10.50
CA CYS A 81 6.73 14.18 11.29
C CYS A 81 6.81 12.64 11.22
N LEU A 82 6.62 12.06 10.02
CA LEU A 82 6.63 10.61 9.78
C LEU A 82 8.02 10.10 9.34
N THR A 83 8.39 8.90 9.76
CA THR A 83 9.46 8.12 9.11
C THR A 83 8.98 7.50 7.80
N ILE A 84 9.93 7.03 6.98
CA ILE A 84 9.66 6.25 5.75
C ILE A 84 8.77 5.03 6.05
N THR A 85 8.99 4.35 7.19
CA THR A 85 8.22 3.15 7.54
C THR A 85 6.78 3.46 7.98
N GLU A 86 6.56 4.62 8.60
CA GLU A 86 5.24 5.11 8.97
C GLU A 86 4.47 5.63 7.74
N LEU A 87 5.13 6.34 6.83
CA LEU A 87 4.55 6.73 5.53
C LEU A 87 3.99 5.51 4.79
N VAL A 88 4.80 4.45 4.62
CA VAL A 88 4.33 3.24 3.94
C VAL A 88 3.23 2.54 4.75
N SER A 89 3.26 2.61 6.08
CA SER A 89 2.14 2.10 6.89
C SER A 89 0.85 2.91 6.69
N GLU A 90 0.90 4.23 6.46
CA GLU A 90 -0.28 5.03 6.09
C GLU A 90 -0.77 4.73 4.67
N MET A 91 0.14 4.59 3.71
CA MET A 91 -0.18 4.24 2.32
C MET A 91 -0.80 2.84 2.18
N CYS A 92 -0.41 1.90 3.05
CA CYS A 92 -0.68 0.47 2.87
C CYS A 92 -1.56 -0.19 3.94
N ASP A 93 -1.81 0.43 5.11
CA ASP A 93 -2.90 -0.03 5.98
C ASP A 93 -4.23 0.53 5.48
N LEU A 94 -5.02 -0.34 4.86
CA LEU A 94 -6.31 -0.01 4.21
C LEU A 94 -7.41 0.44 5.19
N ARG A 95 -7.11 0.55 6.49
CA ARG A 95 -7.93 1.25 7.48
C ARG A 95 -7.74 2.77 7.42
N SER A 96 -6.59 3.23 6.95
CA SER A 96 -6.26 4.63 6.77
C SER A 96 -6.91 5.17 5.49
N ILE A 97 -7.61 6.29 5.59
CA ILE A 97 -8.10 7.02 4.43
C ILE A 97 -6.94 7.89 3.94
N MET A 98 -6.13 7.36 3.02
CA MET A 98 -4.98 8.08 2.47
C MET A 98 -5.43 9.43 1.90
N PRO A 99 -4.87 10.57 2.36
CA PRO A 99 -5.34 11.89 1.96
C PRO A 99 -5.26 12.12 0.46
N SER A 100 -6.30 12.70 -0.13
CA SER A 100 -6.28 13.08 -1.55
C SER A 100 -5.17 14.10 -1.86
N SER A 101 -4.77 14.90 -0.87
CA SER A 101 -3.62 15.80 -0.94
C SER A 101 -2.29 15.09 -1.16
N PHE A 102 -2.14 13.80 -0.81
CA PHE A 102 -0.94 13.01 -1.03
C PHE A 102 -0.83 12.52 -2.49
N ILE A 103 -1.89 11.92 -3.03
CA ILE A 103 -1.89 11.31 -4.38
C ILE A 103 -2.30 12.24 -5.53
N ASN A 104 -2.87 13.43 -5.26
CA ASN A 104 -3.36 14.33 -6.31
C ASN A 104 -2.29 15.35 -6.76
N TYR A 105 -2.04 15.39 -8.07
CA TYR A 105 -1.08 16.29 -8.73
C TYR A 105 -1.78 17.32 -9.64
N GLY A 106 -2.94 17.83 -9.19
CA GLY A 106 -3.69 18.94 -9.81
C GLY A 106 -4.54 18.56 -11.01
N THR A 107 -4.05 17.66 -11.88
CA THR A 107 -4.83 17.11 -13.01
C THR A 107 -4.88 15.59 -12.97
N ALA A 108 -5.91 15.00 -13.58
CA ALA A 108 -6.02 13.54 -13.70
C ALA A 108 -4.87 12.92 -14.51
N ILE A 109 -4.35 13.62 -15.53
CA ILE A 109 -3.24 13.14 -16.38
C ILE A 109 -1.94 13.08 -15.58
N LEU A 110 -1.58 14.17 -14.89
CA LEU A 110 -0.40 14.20 -14.02
C LEU A 110 -0.55 13.19 -12.86
N THR A 111 -1.73 13.15 -12.24
CA THR A 111 -2.03 12.21 -11.15
C THR A 111 -1.85 10.76 -11.58
N LYS A 112 -2.32 10.38 -12.78
CA LYS A 112 -2.08 9.03 -13.30
C LYS A 112 -0.60 8.80 -13.57
N GLY A 113 0.05 9.68 -14.33
CA GLY A 113 1.46 9.51 -14.75
C GLY A 113 2.43 9.39 -13.57
N TYR A 114 2.27 10.22 -12.53
CA TYR A 114 3.12 10.19 -11.34
C TYR A 114 2.85 8.97 -10.43
N ASN A 115 1.60 8.48 -10.38
CA ASN A 115 1.30 7.25 -9.65
C ASN A 115 1.79 6.01 -10.41
N ASP A 116 1.64 5.97 -11.74
CA ASP A 116 2.21 4.93 -12.62
C ASP A 116 3.75 4.87 -12.49
N GLU A 117 4.41 6.03 -12.42
CA GLU A 117 5.86 6.17 -12.23
C GLU A 117 6.29 5.59 -10.87
N ALA A 118 5.62 6.00 -9.78
CA ALA A 118 5.93 5.54 -8.43
C ALA A 118 5.68 4.03 -8.24
N GLU A 119 4.61 3.49 -8.82
CA GLU A 119 4.33 2.05 -8.85
C GLU A 119 5.44 1.30 -9.61
N SER A 120 5.79 1.77 -10.80
CA SER A 120 6.85 1.16 -11.64
C SER A 120 8.21 1.15 -10.93
N ALA A 121 8.59 2.26 -10.28
CA ALA A 121 9.81 2.37 -9.50
C ALA A 121 9.81 1.44 -8.26
N GLY A 122 8.68 1.37 -7.55
CA GLY A 122 8.51 0.48 -6.39
C GLY A 122 8.58 -1.00 -6.75
N ILE A 123 8.03 -1.40 -7.91
CA ILE A 123 8.14 -2.75 -8.45
C ILE A 123 9.60 -3.09 -8.79
N ALA A 124 10.32 -2.18 -9.46
CA ALA A 124 11.73 -2.37 -9.81
C ALA A 124 12.61 -2.51 -8.56
N CYS A 125 12.52 -1.57 -7.61
CA CYS A 125 13.26 -1.62 -6.35
C CYS A 125 12.95 -2.87 -5.53
N THR A 126 11.68 -3.28 -5.45
CA THR A 126 11.31 -4.53 -4.76
C THR A 126 11.96 -5.74 -5.43
N ALA A 127 11.94 -5.83 -6.76
CA ALA A 127 12.58 -6.92 -7.49
C ALA A 127 14.10 -6.94 -7.28
N ASP A 128 14.78 -5.79 -7.39
CA ASP A 128 16.23 -5.64 -7.21
C ASP A 128 16.67 -6.02 -5.78
N ILE A 129 15.95 -5.57 -4.75
CA ILE A 129 16.33 -5.71 -3.33
C ILE A 129 15.92 -7.07 -2.73
N THR A 130 14.83 -7.69 -3.21
CA THR A 130 14.26 -8.91 -2.61
C THR A 130 14.26 -10.14 -3.52
N GLY A 131 14.60 -9.97 -4.80
CA GLY A 131 14.46 -11.00 -5.84
C GLY A 131 12.99 -11.32 -6.21
N TRP A 132 12.02 -10.54 -5.73
CA TRP A 132 10.60 -10.80 -5.97
C TRP A 132 10.11 -10.19 -7.30
N THR A 133 10.15 -11.00 -8.35
CA THR A 133 9.56 -10.66 -9.66
C THR A 133 8.04 -10.94 -9.69
N THR A 134 7.35 -10.33 -10.66
CA THR A 134 5.89 -10.18 -10.76
C THR A 134 5.09 -11.48 -10.98
N GLN A 135 5.71 -12.66 -10.91
CA GLN A 135 5.02 -13.94 -11.05
C GLN A 135 5.42 -14.93 -9.96
N SER A 136 4.44 -15.30 -9.13
CA SER A 136 4.36 -16.73 -8.76
C SER A 136 4.22 -17.51 -10.07
N PRO A 137 5.01 -18.57 -10.31
CA PRO A 137 4.82 -19.41 -11.48
C PRO A 137 3.35 -19.86 -11.57
N PRO A 138 2.77 -19.97 -12.78
CA PRO A 138 1.52 -20.71 -12.94
C PRO A 138 1.67 -22.05 -12.23
N LYS A 139 0.69 -22.45 -11.41
CA LYS A 139 0.72 -23.80 -10.82
C LYS A 139 0.74 -24.79 -11.97
N THR A 140 1.91 -25.34 -12.28
CA THR A 140 2.08 -26.40 -13.27
C THR A 140 1.08 -27.48 -12.89
N ALA A 141 0.14 -27.76 -13.80
CA ALA A 141 -0.86 -28.79 -13.54
C ALA A 141 -0.12 -30.07 -13.15
N PRO A 142 -0.55 -30.77 -12.07
CA PRO A 142 0.16 -31.96 -11.60
C PRO A 142 0.35 -32.90 -12.78
N SER A 143 1.60 -33.29 -13.02
CA SER A 143 1.94 -34.10 -14.18
C SER A 143 1.03 -35.33 -14.20
N ARG A 144 0.28 -35.51 -15.30
CA ARG A 144 -0.54 -36.70 -15.47
C ARG A 144 0.41 -37.89 -15.59
N VAL A 145 0.69 -38.53 -14.45
CA VAL A 145 1.40 -39.80 -14.36
C VAL A 145 0.58 -40.80 -15.14
N ARG A 146 0.94 -41.00 -16.41
CA ARG A 146 0.30 -41.94 -17.31
C ARG A 146 0.84 -43.32 -16.94
N GLY A 147 0.27 -43.90 -15.89
CA GLY A 147 0.58 -45.26 -15.46
C GLY A 147 0.39 -46.25 -16.62
N PRO A 148 1.25 -47.28 -16.72
CA PRO A 148 1.27 -48.17 -17.87
C PRO A 148 0.00 -49.04 -17.96
N ARG A 149 -0.51 -49.16 -19.19
CA ARG A 149 -1.37 -50.22 -19.72
C ARG A 149 -1.05 -50.37 -21.20
#